data_AF-A0A6I7YGS0-F1
#
_entry.id   AF-A0A6I7YGS0-F1
#
_cell.length_a   1.000
_cell.length_b   1.000
_cell.length_c   1.000
_cell.angle_alpha   90.00
_cell.angle_beta   90.00
_cell.angle_gamma   90.00
#
_symmetry.space_group_name_H-M   'P 1'
#
loop_
_entity.id
_entity.type
_entity.pdbx_description
1 polymer ?
#
loop_
_entity_poly.entity_id
_entity_poly.type
_entity_poly.pdbx_seq_one_letter_code
_entity_poly.pdbx_strand_id
1 'polypeptide(L)'
;MNQGLLNAGRRLFPILATAVASSALWAAWLGWDQHRDVHPDGTTTGPYAAWQVIGLVLTLPAPVYWAASRRGFAAAVLGPTAGLTVAAGVDWSDDSSGLFMIGVGLVTAGSLLATAAASTVIAAARRDGRRLGT
;
A
#
# COMPACT_ATOMS: atom_id res chain seq x y z
N MET A 1 26.85 -3.61 -23.32
CA MET A 1 25.76 -2.68 -22.95
C MET A 1 24.66 -3.29 -22.04
N ASN A 2 24.85 -4.47 -21.43
CA ASN A 2 23.77 -5.18 -20.71
C ASN A 2 23.82 -5.07 -19.17
N GLN A 3 24.95 -4.64 -18.59
CA GLN A 3 25.10 -4.60 -17.12
C GLN A 3 24.25 -3.50 -16.46
N GLY A 4 24.03 -2.36 -17.14
CA GLY A 4 23.17 -1.27 -16.63
C GLY A 4 21.69 -1.66 -16.52
N LEU A 5 21.15 -2.33 -17.54
CA LEU A 5 19.77 -2.82 -17.58
C LEU A 5 19.50 -3.88 -16.50
N LEU A 6 20.43 -4.82 -16.30
CA LEU A 6 20.31 -5.85 -15.27
C LEU A 6 20.33 -5.25 -13.85
N ASN A 7 21.16 -4.23 -13.61
CA ASN A 7 21.21 -3.54 -12.32
C ASN A 7 19.97 -2.68 -12.05
N ALA A 8 19.44 -2.01 -13.08
CA ALA A 8 18.18 -1.27 -12.98
C ALA A 8 17.00 -2.22 -12.72
N GLY A 9 16.89 -3.31 -13.47
CA GLY A 9 15.86 -4.34 -13.28
C GLY A 9 15.90 -4.94 -11.87
N ARG A 10 17.09 -5.21 -11.34
CA ARG A 10 17.26 -5.76 -9.98
C ARG A 10 16.87 -4.77 -8.87
N ARG A 11 16.95 -3.47 -9.13
CA ARG A 11 16.47 -2.39 -8.22
C ARG A 11 14.97 -2.12 -8.36
N LEU A 12 14.42 -2.25 -9.56
CA LEU A 12 13.00 -2.05 -9.83
C LEU A 12 12.14 -3.24 -9.36
N PHE A 13 12.67 -4.46 -9.47
CA PHE A 13 11.96 -5.67 -9.05
C PHE A 13 11.30 -5.57 -7.66
N PRO A 14 12.00 -5.18 -6.58
CA PRO A 14 11.36 -5.09 -5.26
C PRO A 14 10.31 -3.98 -5.17
N ILE A 15 10.43 -2.89 -5.93
CA ILE A 15 9.42 -1.81 -6.00
C ILE A 15 8.16 -2.34 -6.69
N LEU A 16 8.33 -3.04 -7.82
CA LEU A 16 7.22 -3.64 -8.57
C LEU A 16 6.55 -4.76 -7.77
N ALA A 17 7.33 -5.60 -7.09
CA ALA A 17 6.80 -6.68 -6.28
C ALA A 17 5.93 -6.17 -5.14
N THR A 18 6.34 -5.11 -4.43
CA THR A 18 5.52 -4.52 -3.37
C THR A 18 4.33 -3.75 -3.92
N ALA A 19 4.46 -3.09 -5.07
CA ALA A 19 3.32 -2.47 -5.75
C ALA A 19 2.24 -3.50 -6.10
N VAL A 20 2.61 -4.60 -6.77
CA VAL A 20 1.69 -5.67 -7.12
C VAL A 20 1.08 -6.32 -5.88
N ALA A 21 1.88 -6.57 -4.83
CA ALA A 21 1.36 -7.13 -3.59
C ALA A 21 0.33 -6.20 -2.92
N SER A 22 0.60 -4.89 -2.87
CA SER A 22 -0.34 -3.92 -2.30
C SER A 22 -1.63 -3.79 -3.12
N SER A 23 -1.55 -3.80 -4.45
CA SER A 23 -2.76 -3.82 -5.31
C SER A 23 -3.55 -5.12 -5.16
N ALA A 24 -2.87 -6.26 -5.04
CA ALA A 24 -3.52 -7.55 -4.82
C ALA A 24 -4.22 -7.61 -3.45
N LEU A 25 -3.60 -7.06 -2.40
CA LEU A 25 -4.23 -6.96 -1.07
C LEU A 25 -5.46 -6.04 -1.11
N TRP A 26 -5.40 -4.92 -1.84
CA TRP A 26 -6.57 -4.08 -2.07
C TRP A 26 -7.70 -4.89 -2.71
N ALA A 27 -7.43 -5.56 -3.83
CA ALA A 27 -8.43 -6.37 -4.53
C ALA A 27 -8.98 -7.52 -3.67
N ALA A 28 -8.12 -8.17 -2.88
CA ALA A 28 -8.51 -9.28 -2.02
C ALA A 28 -9.42 -8.87 -0.85
N TRP A 29 -9.24 -7.66 -0.31
CA TRP A 29 -10.07 -7.18 0.81
C TRP A 29 -11.27 -6.36 0.35
N LEU A 30 -11.07 -5.44 -0.59
CA LEU A 30 -12.04 -4.43 -1.02
C LEU A 30 -12.68 -4.73 -2.37
N GLY A 31 -12.09 -5.63 -3.17
CA GLY A 31 -12.56 -5.88 -4.54
C GLY A 31 -13.61 -6.97 -4.69
N TRP A 32 -13.73 -7.89 -3.73
CA TRP A 32 -14.60 -9.07 -3.87
C TRP A 32 -16.05 -8.81 -3.42
N ASP A 33 -16.28 -7.91 -2.47
CA ASP A 33 -17.62 -7.55 -1.98
C ASP A 33 -17.72 -6.04 -1.80
N GLN A 34 -18.50 -5.41 -2.69
CA GLN A 34 -18.72 -3.97 -2.75
C GLN A 34 -20.20 -3.60 -2.58
N HIS A 35 -20.99 -4.49 -1.97
CA HIS A 35 -22.41 -4.25 -1.77
C HIS A 35 -22.63 -3.10 -0.79
N ARG A 36 -23.58 -2.22 -1.13
CA ARG A 36 -24.02 -1.16 -0.23
C ARG A 36 -25.15 -1.70 0.64
N ASP A 37 -24.93 -1.67 1.95
CA ASP A 37 -25.95 -2.03 2.92
C ASP A 37 -26.94 -0.88 3.12
N VAL A 38 -28.21 -1.15 2.82
CA VAL A 38 -29.32 -0.24 3.08
C VAL A 38 -29.84 -0.52 4.48
N HIS A 39 -29.76 0.49 5.34
CA HIS A 39 -30.25 0.43 6.71
C HIS A 39 -31.77 0.62 6.75
N PRO A 40 -32.44 0.17 7.83
CA PRO A 40 -33.89 0.33 7.99
C PRO A 40 -34.38 1.79 7.98
N ASP A 41 -33.48 2.75 8.25
CA ASP A 41 -33.73 4.19 8.21
C ASP A 41 -33.57 4.79 6.80
N GLY A 42 -33.29 3.96 5.78
CA GLY A 42 -33.09 4.38 4.40
C GLY A 42 -31.67 4.91 4.11
N THR A 43 -30.77 4.92 5.10
CA THR A 43 -29.38 5.31 4.87
C THR A 43 -28.58 4.16 4.25
N THR A 44 -27.63 4.49 3.37
CA THR A 44 -26.72 3.51 2.79
C THR A 44 -25.35 3.65 3.42
N THR A 45 -24.78 2.54 3.87
CA THR A 45 -23.35 2.51 4.22
C THR A 45 -22.53 2.27 2.95
N GLY A 46 -21.32 2.84 2.94
CA GLY A 46 -20.41 2.79 1.80
C GLY A 46 -20.11 1.36 1.32
N PRO A 47 -19.50 1.22 0.13
CA PRO A 47 -19.30 -0.09 -0.50
C PRO A 47 -18.32 -1.00 0.26
N TYR A 48 -17.59 -0.49 1.25
CA TYR A 48 -16.66 -1.29 2.04
C TYR A 48 -17.10 -1.41 3.48
N ALA A 49 -17.09 -2.64 3.97
CA ALA A 49 -17.30 -2.92 5.38
C ALA A 49 -16.04 -2.61 6.19
N ALA A 50 -16.21 -2.18 7.44
CA ALA A 50 -15.10 -1.82 8.32
C ALA A 50 -14.08 -2.96 8.50
N TRP A 51 -14.53 -4.21 8.53
CA TRP A 51 -13.65 -5.37 8.67
C TRP A 51 -12.76 -5.59 7.44
N GLN A 52 -13.23 -5.25 6.23
CA GLN A 52 -12.42 -5.35 5.01
C GLN A 52 -11.27 -4.34 5.05
N VAL A 53 -11.57 -3.10 5.44
CA VAL A 53 -10.56 -2.04 5.59
C VAL A 53 -9.56 -2.39 6.69
N ILE A 54 -10.03 -2.93 7.82
CA ILE A 54 -9.16 -3.40 8.90
C ILE A 54 -8.25 -4.54 8.40
N GLY A 55 -8.80 -5.51 7.68
CA GLY A 55 -8.02 -6.60 7.08
C GLY A 55 -6.92 -6.10 6.14
N LEU A 56 -7.23 -5.12 5.29
CA LEU A 56 -6.26 -4.46 4.43
C LEU A 56 -5.15 -3.76 5.25
N VAL A 57 -5.53 -2.97 6.26
CA VAL A 57 -4.59 -2.25 7.14
C VAL A 57 -3.69 -3.19 7.92
N LEU A 58 -4.20 -4.35 8.36
CA LEU A 58 -3.41 -5.34 9.11
C LEU A 58 -2.46 -6.14 8.22
N THR A 59 -2.77 -6.29 6.93
CA THR A 59 -1.97 -7.10 5.99
C THR A 59 -0.92 -6.29 5.23
N LEU A 60 -1.17 -5.02 4.94
CA LEU A 60 -0.22 -4.11 4.26
C LEU A 60 1.16 -3.95 4.95
N PRO A 61 1.30 -3.99 6.28
CA PRO A 61 2.61 -3.92 6.93
C PRO A 61 3.55 -5.06 6.55
N ALA A 62 3.05 -6.24 6.17
CA ALA A 62 3.87 -7.39 5.81
C ALA A 62 4.78 -7.14 4.58
N PRO A 63 4.26 -6.72 3.40
CA PRO A 63 5.11 -6.39 2.26
C PRO A 63 6.03 -5.18 2.52
N VAL A 64 5.57 -4.19 3.28
CA VAL A 64 6.38 -3.01 3.69
C VAL A 64 7.57 -3.45 4.53
N TYR A 65 7.33 -4.26 5.56
CA TYR A 65 8.37 -4.79 6.44
C TYR A 65 9.37 -5.66 5.68
N TRP A 66 8.90 -6.52 4.79
CA TRP A 66 9.78 -7.34 3.95
C TRP A 66 10.69 -6.47 3.07
N ALA A 67 10.16 -5.43 2.44
CA ALA A 67 10.96 -4.52 1.61
C ALA A 67 11.94 -3.68 2.44
N ALA A 68 11.49 -3.14 3.58
CA ALA A 68 12.32 -2.35 4.49
C ALA A 68 13.47 -3.18 5.08
N SER A 69 13.23 -4.45 5.40
CA SER A 69 14.24 -5.34 5.98
C SER A 69 15.27 -5.85 4.96
N ARG A 70 14.88 -6.11 3.71
CA ARG A 70 15.74 -6.83 2.74
C ARG A 70 16.14 -6.06 1.48
N ARG A 71 15.42 -5.01 1.08
CA ARG A 71 15.53 -4.43 -0.29
C ARG A 71 15.71 -2.91 -0.32
N GLY A 72 15.59 -2.23 0.82
CA GLY A 72 15.92 -0.80 0.99
C GLY A 72 14.71 0.13 1.04
N PHE A 73 14.93 1.32 1.60
CA PHE A 73 13.90 2.32 1.92
C PHE A 73 12.99 2.68 0.73
N ALA A 74 13.57 2.86 -0.46
CA ALA A 74 12.81 3.21 -1.66
C ALA A 74 11.77 2.14 -2.05
N ALA A 75 12.08 0.85 -1.89
CA ALA A 75 11.14 -0.24 -2.21
C ALA A 75 10.01 -0.38 -1.18
N ALA A 76 10.29 -0.03 0.08
CA ALA A 76 9.31 -0.06 1.16
C ALA A 76 8.30 1.09 1.08
N VAL A 77 8.68 2.20 0.46
CA VAL A 77 7.86 3.42 0.35
C VAL A 77 7.20 3.53 -1.02
N LEU A 78 7.97 3.50 -2.11
CA LEU A 78 7.46 3.78 -3.45
C LEU A 78 6.54 2.69 -3.99
N GLY A 79 6.87 1.42 -3.72
CA GLY A 79 6.09 0.29 -4.24
C GLY A 79 4.67 0.24 -3.66
N PRO A 80 4.50 0.14 -2.34
CA PRO A 80 3.17 0.10 -1.73
C PRO A 80 2.34 1.35 -2.04
N THR A 81 2.97 2.53 -2.03
CA THR A 81 2.30 3.79 -2.40
C THR A 81 1.76 3.71 -3.84
N ALA A 82 2.62 3.36 -4.82
CA ALA A 82 2.20 3.24 -6.20
C ALA A 82 1.12 2.17 -6.40
N GLY A 83 1.24 1.01 -5.75
CA GLY A 83 0.26 -0.07 -5.83
C GLY A 83 -1.12 0.33 -5.29
N LEU A 84 -1.16 1.03 -4.16
CA LEU A 84 -2.40 1.52 -3.55
C LEU A 84 -3.02 2.66 -4.37
N THR A 85 -2.21 3.61 -4.86
CA THR A 85 -2.68 4.70 -5.71
C THR A 85 -3.31 4.18 -7.00
N VAL A 86 -2.67 3.22 -7.67
CA VAL A 86 -3.21 2.62 -8.90
C VAL A 86 -4.49 1.84 -8.60
N ALA A 87 -4.52 1.04 -7.52
CA ALA A 87 -5.70 0.28 -7.15
C ALA A 87 -6.90 1.19 -6.86
N ALA A 88 -6.71 2.23 -6.04
CA ALA A 88 -7.74 3.23 -5.75
C ALA A 88 -8.18 3.98 -7.01
N GLY A 89 -7.24 4.33 -7.88
CA GLY A 89 -7.53 5.02 -9.14
C GLY A 89 -8.40 4.19 -10.07
N VAL A 90 -8.10 2.89 -10.23
CA VAL A 90 -8.92 1.99 -11.04
C VAL A 90 -10.30 1.78 -10.41
N ASP A 91 -10.34 1.47 -9.11
CA ASP A 91 -11.56 1.12 -8.37
C ASP A 91 -12.56 2.29 -8.30
N TRP A 92 -12.09 3.54 -8.25
CA TRP A 92 -12.95 4.72 -8.12
C TRP A 92 -13.07 5.54 -9.41
N SER A 93 -12.43 5.11 -10.52
CA SER A 93 -12.41 5.90 -11.77
C SER A 93 -13.79 6.12 -12.39
N ASP A 94 -14.77 5.26 -12.12
CA ASP A 94 -16.13 5.34 -12.65
C ASP A 94 -17.01 6.38 -11.91
N ASP A 95 -16.50 7.04 -10.87
CA ASP A 95 -17.22 8.10 -10.16
C ASP A 95 -17.19 9.43 -10.93
N SER A 96 -18.35 9.81 -11.49
CA SER A 96 -18.52 11.03 -12.28
C SER A 96 -18.44 12.34 -11.49
N SER A 97 -18.39 12.29 -10.15
CA SER A 97 -18.34 13.50 -9.31
C SER A 97 -16.98 14.21 -9.31
N GLY A 98 -15.92 13.52 -9.75
CA GLY A 98 -14.53 14.01 -9.68
C GLY A 98 -13.92 13.95 -8.27
N LEU A 99 -14.69 13.57 -7.25
CA LEU A 99 -14.20 13.36 -5.87
C LEU A 99 -13.20 12.21 -5.78
N PHE A 100 -13.24 11.27 -6.74
CA PHE A 100 -12.31 10.16 -6.80
C PHE A 100 -10.85 10.61 -6.79
N MET A 101 -10.51 11.72 -7.47
CA MET A 101 -9.14 12.24 -7.49
C MET A 101 -8.67 12.72 -6.12
N ILE A 102 -9.58 13.27 -5.30
CA ILE A 102 -9.29 13.66 -3.92
C ILE A 102 -9.06 12.39 -3.08
N GLY A 103 -9.91 11.39 -3.23
CA GLY A 103 -9.75 10.09 -2.57
C GLY A 103 -8.40 9.45 -2.90
N VAL A 104 -8.05 9.34 -4.19
CA VAL A 104 -6.76 8.80 -4.66
C VAL A 104 -5.60 9.63 -4.10
N GLY A 105 -5.74 10.96 -4.05
CA GLY A 105 -4.75 11.86 -3.44
C GLY A 105 -4.53 11.56 -1.95
N LEU A 106 -5.61 11.36 -1.19
CA LEU A 106 -5.55 11.01 0.22
C LEU A 106 -4.93 9.63 0.45
N VAL A 107 -5.27 8.62 -0.36
CA VAL A 107 -4.64 7.29 -0.30
C VAL A 107 -3.14 7.39 -0.58
N THR A 108 -2.76 8.19 -1.59
CA THR A 108 -1.36 8.40 -1.96
C THR A 108 -0.59 9.07 -0.83
N ALA A 109 -1.10 10.16 -0.27
CA ALA A 109 -0.45 10.89 0.82
C ALA A 109 -0.38 10.04 2.10
N GLY A 110 -1.48 9.38 2.47
CA GLY A 110 -1.57 8.54 3.66
C GLY A 110 -0.62 7.33 3.59
N SER A 111 -0.60 6.62 2.45
CA SER A 111 0.29 5.48 2.25
C SER A 111 1.76 5.89 2.22
N LEU A 112 2.09 7.03 1.60
CA LEU A 112 3.45 7.57 1.59
C LEU A 112 3.93 7.88 3.02
N LEU A 113 3.12 8.60 3.81
CA LEU A 113 3.46 8.95 5.19
C LEU A 113 3.59 7.71 6.08
N ALA A 114 2.63 6.79 6.00
CA ALA A 114 2.63 5.58 6.83
C ALA A 114 3.81 4.67 6.50
N THR A 115 4.10 4.45 5.22
CA THR A 115 5.22 3.59 4.79
C THR A 115 6.58 4.21 5.08
N ALA A 116 6.70 5.54 4.98
CA ALA A 116 7.90 6.27 5.39
C ALA A 116 8.13 6.14 6.90
N ALA A 117 7.11 6.38 7.71
CA ALA A 117 7.18 6.26 9.18
C ALA A 117 7.51 4.82 9.62
N ALA A 118 6.84 3.81 9.03
CA ALA A 118 7.15 2.41 9.31
C ALA A 118 8.61 2.08 8.94
N SER A 119 9.08 2.56 7.79
CA SER A 119 10.44 2.31 7.33
C SER A 119 11.50 2.97 8.22
N THR A 120 11.25 4.18 8.74
CA THR A 120 12.17 4.84 9.67
C THR A 120 12.24 4.11 11.02
N VAL A 121 11.10 3.68 11.57
CA VAL A 121 11.05 2.87 12.80
C VAL A 121 11.80 1.55 12.64
N ILE A 122 11.57 0.83 11.53
CA ILE A 122 12.28 -0.42 11.23
C ILE A 122 13.80 -0.18 11.10
N ALA A 123 14.20 0.91 10.45
CA ALA A 123 15.60 1.26 10.29
C ALA A 123 16.27 1.61 11.64
N ALA A 124 15.58 2.35 12.51
CA ALA A 124 16.05 2.70 13.85
C ALA A 124 16.25 1.46 14.73
N ALA A 125 15.24 0.59 14.82
CA ALA A 125 15.30 -0.64 15.63
C ALA A 125 16.46 -1.56 15.21
N ARG A 126 16.78 -1.63 13.91
CA ARG A 126 17.92 -2.40 13.41
C ARG A 126 19.28 -1.79 13.74
N ARG A 127 19.38 -0.47 13.91
CA ARG A 127 20.62 0.19 14.34
C ARG A 127 20.89 -0.12 15.81
N ASP A 128 19.86 -0.10 16.64
CA ASP A 128 19.99 -0.39 18.08
C ASP A 128 20.32 -1.86 18.34
N GLY A 129 19.68 -2.78 17.61
CA GLY A 129 20.01 -4.22 17.69
C GLY A 129 21.44 -4.57 17.29
N ARG A 130 22.10 -3.77 16.43
CA ARG A 130 23.53 -3.93 16.13
C ARG A 130 24.46 -3.37 17.21
N ARG A 131 24.01 -2.39 17.99
CA ARG A 131 24.78 -1.78 19.08
C ARG A 131 24.77 -2.62 20.37
N LEU A 132 23.72 -3.43 20.57
CA LEU A 132 23.58 -4.31 21.74
C LEU A 132 24.23 -5.70 21.56
N GLY A 133 24.69 -6.03 20.35
CA GLY A 133 25.33 -7.30 20.01
C GLY A 133 26.87 -7.28 19.97
N THR A 134 27.49 -6.22 20.50
CA THR A 134 28.95 -6.08 20.71
C THR A 134 29.24 -6.05 22.20
#